data_AF-A0A524H7B5-F1
#
_entry.id   AF-A0A524H7B5-F1
#
_cell.length_a   1.000
_cell.length_b   1.000
_cell.length_c   1.000
_cell.angle_alpha   90.00
_cell.angle_beta   90.00
_cell.angle_gamma   90.00
#
_symmetry.space_group_name_H-M   'P 1'
#
loop_
_entity.id
_entity.type
_entity.pdbx_description
1 polymer ?
#
loop_
_entity_poly.entity_id
_entity_poly.type
_entity_poly.pdbx_seq_one_letter_code
_entity_poly.pdbx_strand_id
1 'polypeptide(L)' 'MAQFPRTEAEIAVLAQEMISGLGANAATYPAPPVNMMELSMLRSAYVVAQNAVIAAQAAADAAYTDKDAALEALAEGMKK' A
#
# COMPACT_ATOMS: atom_id res chain seq x y z
N MET A 1 2.45 24.65 14.77
CA MET A 1 1.42 24.20 13.81
C MET A 1 1.62 22.71 13.57
N ALA A 2 0.55 21.92 13.52
CA ALA A 2 0.67 20.53 13.12
C ALA A 2 1.21 20.47 11.68
N GLN A 3 2.27 19.68 11.45
CA GLN A 3 2.80 19.47 10.10
C GLN A 3 2.06 18.31 9.45
N PHE A 4 1.81 18.42 8.15
CA PHE A 4 1.27 17.32 7.39
C PHE A 4 2.27 16.15 7.38
N PRO A 5 1.81 14.88 7.53
CA PRO A 5 2.70 13.74 7.56
C PRO A 5 3.47 13.54 6.26
N ARG A 6 4.62 12.87 6.33
CA ARG A 6 5.52 12.68 5.17
C ARG A 6 5.68 11.24 4.75
N THR A 7 5.40 10.28 5.64
CA THR A 7 5.49 8.87 5.30
C THR A 7 4.18 8.36 4.72
N GLU A 8 4.25 7.40 3.81
CA GLU A 8 3.05 6.83 3.17
C GLU A 8 2.09 6.22 4.19
N ALA A 9 2.63 5.53 5.21
CA ALA A 9 1.85 4.94 6.28
C ALA A 9 1.09 6.00 7.09
N GLU A 10 1.75 7.08 7.50
CA GLU A 10 1.09 8.15 8.25
C GLU A 10 0.05 8.90 7.41
N ILE A 11 0.28 9.09 6.10
CA ILE A 11 -0.69 9.71 5.20
C ILE A 11 -1.93 8.82 5.05
N ALA A 12 -1.75 7.50 4.88
CA ALA A 12 -2.84 6.54 4.78
C ALA A 12 -3.67 6.44 6.06
N VAL A 13 -3.02 6.49 7.22
CA VAL A 13 -3.67 6.55 8.54
C VAL A 13 -4.46 7.84 8.68
N LEU A 14 -3.86 8.99 8.37
CA LEU A 14 -4.54 10.28 8.42
C LEU A 14 -5.79 10.31 7.53
N ALA A 15 -5.70 9.77 6.30
CA ALA A 15 -6.85 9.68 5.41
C ALA A 15 -7.99 8.85 6.03
N GLN A 16 -7.67 7.72 6.68
CA GLN A 16 -8.67 6.91 7.38
C GLN A 16 -9.28 7.67 8.58
N GLU A 17 -8.45 8.34 9.37
CA GLU A 17 -8.94 9.11 10.52
C GLU A 17 -9.83 10.28 10.09
N MET A 18 -9.49 10.96 9.00
CA MET A 18 -10.32 12.02 8.42
C MET A 18 -11.67 11.49 7.93
N ILE A 19 -11.70 10.36 7.21
CA ILE A 19 -12.95 9.73 6.76
C ILE A 19 -13.82 9.36 7.97
N SER A 20 -13.24 8.66 8.94
CA SER A 20 -13.96 8.23 10.15
C SER A 20 -14.45 9.41 10.97
N GLY A 21 -13.60 10.41 11.19
CA GLY A 21 -13.88 11.57 12.03
C GLY A 21 -14.94 12.49 11.43
N LEU A 22 -14.86 12.78 10.12
CA LEU A 22 -15.87 13.58 9.42
C LEU A 22 -17.21 12.84 9.36
N GLY A 23 -17.20 11.52 9.13
CA GLY A 23 -18.41 10.71 9.09
C GLY A 23 -19.11 10.64 10.45
N ALA A 24 -18.34 10.42 11.53
CA ALA A 24 -18.86 10.34 12.89
C ALA A 24 -19.44 11.68 13.41
N ASN A 25 -19.01 12.81 12.82
CA ASN A 25 -19.41 14.15 13.23
C ASN A 25 -20.17 14.91 12.14
N ALA A 26 -20.94 14.21 11.30
CA ALA A 26 -21.67 14.81 10.18
C ALA A 26 -22.62 15.95 10.59
N ALA A 27 -23.19 15.91 11.80
CA ALA A 27 -24.04 16.98 12.33
C ALA A 27 -23.26 18.28 12.63
N THR A 28 -21.99 18.15 13.00
CA THR A 28 -21.07 19.28 13.27
C THR A 28 -20.50 19.84 11.96
N TYR A 29 -20.35 18.99 10.95
CA TYR A 29 -19.81 19.34 9.64
C TYR A 29 -20.84 19.08 8.53
N PRO A 30 -21.92 19.88 8.44
CA PRO A 30 -22.95 19.70 7.41
C PRO A 30 -22.44 19.99 5.99
N ALA A 31 -21.35 20.75 5.86
CA ALA A 31 -20.62 20.98 4.61
C ALA A 31 -19.10 20.82 4.88
N PRO A 32 -18.59 19.58 4.92
CA PRO A 32 -17.19 19.34 5.23
C PRO A 32 -16.31 19.90 4.10
N PRO A 33 -15.16 20.53 4.42
CA PRO A 33 -14.26 21.10 3.43
C PRO A 33 -13.57 20.05 2.56
N VAL A 34 -13.57 18.79 3.00
CA VAL A 34 -13.05 17.65 2.24
C VAL A 34 -14.19 16.70 1.94
N ASN A 35 -14.33 16.34 0.66
CA ASN A 35 -15.33 15.37 0.22
C ASN A 35 -14.92 13.96 0.69
N MET A 36 -15.68 13.39 1.64
CA MET A 36 -15.41 12.07 2.20
C MET A 36 -15.46 10.96 1.15
N MET A 37 -16.32 11.09 0.13
CA MET A 37 -16.47 10.08 -0.91
C MET A 37 -15.23 10.06 -1.82
N GLU A 38 -14.75 11.22 -2.23
CA GLU A 38 -13.51 11.35 -2.99
C GLU A 38 -12.30 10.86 -2.20
N LEU A 39 -12.19 11.24 -0.93
CA LEU A 39 -11.11 10.78 -0.06
C LEU A 39 -11.12 9.25 0.13
N SER A 40 -12.31 8.65 0.25
CA SER A 40 -12.47 7.20 0.34
C SER A 40 -12.04 6.49 -0.94
N MET A 41 -12.38 7.04 -2.11
CA MET A 41 -11.93 6.50 -3.41
C MET A 41 -10.41 6.58 -3.55
N LEU A 42 -9.80 7.71 -3.21
CA LEU A 42 -8.35 7.90 -3.25
C LEU A 42 -7.62 6.93 -2.32
N ARG A 43 -8.13 6.75 -1.09
CA ARG A 43 -7.59 5.79 -0.14
C ARG A 43 -7.67 4.35 -0.66
N SER A 44 -8.82 3.95 -1.23
CA SER A 44 -8.95 2.61 -1.82
C SER A 44 -8.00 2.40 -2.99
N ALA A 45 -7.82 3.39 -3.87
CA ALA A 45 -6.86 3.33 -4.97
C ALA A 45 -5.42 3.16 -4.46
N TYR A 46 -5.04 3.88 -3.40
CA TYR A 46 -3.74 3.72 -2.74
C TYR A 46 -3.54 2.30 -2.19
N VAL A 47 -4.54 1.74 -1.50
CA VAL A 47 -4.45 0.36 -0.96
C VAL A 47 -4.30 -0.67 -2.08
N VAL A 48 -5.01 -0.50 -3.20
CA VAL A 48 -4.85 -1.36 -4.38
C VAL A 48 -3.42 -1.28 -4.93
N ALA A 49 -2.88 -0.07 -5.08
CA ALA A 49 -1.51 0.12 -5.56
C ALA A 49 -0.47 -0.49 -4.60
N GLN A 50 -0.65 -0.31 -3.29
CA GLN A 50 0.22 -0.90 -2.26
C GLN A 50 0.21 -2.44 -2.35
N ASN A 51 -0.96 -3.05 -2.49
CA ASN A 51 -1.08 -4.50 -2.65
C ASN A 51 -0.41 -5.00 -3.96
N ALA A 52 -0.48 -4.23 -5.04
CA ALA A 52 0.21 -4.56 -6.29
C ALA A 52 1.73 -4.57 -6.13
N VAL A 53 2.30 -3.62 -5.37
CA VAL A 53 3.74 -3.61 -5.05
C VAL A 53 4.13 -4.85 -4.24
N ILE A 54 3.34 -5.20 -3.22
CA ILE A 54 3.59 -6.39 -2.39
C ILE A 54 3.57 -7.67 -3.25
N ALA A 55 2.58 -7.79 -4.14
CA ALA A 55 2.48 -8.93 -5.05
C ALA A 55 3.67 -9.00 -6.02
N ALA A 56 4.11 -7.86 -6.57
CA ALA A 56 5.27 -7.79 -7.44
C ALA A 56 6.56 -8.17 -6.72
N GLN A 57 6.74 -7.73 -5.48
CA GLN A 57 7.89 -8.12 -4.65
C GLN A 57 7.90 -9.63 -4.39
N ALA A 58 6.77 -10.19 -3.99
CA ALA A 58 6.64 -11.64 -3.76
C ALA A 58 6.95 -12.45 -5.04
N ALA A 59 6.51 -11.98 -6.20
CA ALA A 59 6.82 -12.61 -7.49
C ALA A 59 8.32 -12.52 -7.82
N ALA A 60 8.97 -11.40 -7.52
CA ALA A 60 10.41 -11.24 -7.71
C ALA A 60 11.20 -12.19 -6.80
N ASP A 61 10.83 -12.31 -5.53
CA ASP A 61 11.48 -13.21 -4.57
C ASP A 61 11.36 -14.69 -4.98
N ALA A 62 10.18 -15.08 -5.49
CA ALA A 62 9.96 -16.41 -6.06
C ALA A 62 10.85 -16.65 -7.29
N ALA A 63 10.93 -15.68 -8.21
CA ALA A 63 11.77 -15.79 -9.40
C ALA A 63 13.27 -15.89 -9.05
N TYR A 64 13.73 -15.18 -8.02
CA TYR A 64 15.11 -15.33 -7.53
C TYR A 64 15.36 -16.74 -6.98
N THR A 65 14.43 -17.27 -6.20
CA THR A 65 14.51 -18.63 -5.65
C THR A 65 14.61 -19.67 -6.77
N ASP A 66 13.74 -19.59 -7.79
CA ASP A 66 13.75 -20.52 -8.92
C ASP A 66 15.05 -20.43 -9.74
N LYS A 67 15.54 -19.20 -9.95
CA LYS A 67 16.81 -18.95 -10.66
C LYS A 67 18.00 -19.50 -9.89
N ASP A 68 18.03 -19.35 -8.57
CA ASP A 68 19.10 -19.90 -7.73
C ASP A 68 19.06 -21.43 -7.70
N ALA A 69 17.88 -22.04 -7.62
CA ALA A 69 17.73 -23.50 -7.74
C ALA A 69 18.19 -24.03 -9.11
N ALA A 70 17.88 -23.33 -10.20
CA ALA A 70 18.35 -23.68 -11.53
C ALA A 70 19.87 -23.55 -11.66
N LEU A 71 20.48 -22.55 -11.00
CA LEU A 71 21.92 -22.37 -10.97
C LEU A 71 22.62 -23.50 -10.19
N GLU A 72 22.06 -23.92 -9.06
CA GLU A 72 22.56 -25.08 -8.30
C GLU A 72 22.50 -26.36 -9.14
N ALA A 73 21.38 -26.61 -9.83
CA ALA A 73 21.23 -27.76 -10.72
C ALA A 73 22.26 -27.73 -11.86
N LEU A 74 22.52 -26.55 -12.44
CA LEU A 74 23.56 -26.36 -13.45
C LEU A 74 24.95 -26.68 -12.89
N ALA A 75 25.29 -26.13 -11.72
CA ALA A 75 26.58 -26.36 -11.07
C ALA A 75 26.81 -27.84 -10.74
N GLU A 76 25.78 -28.54 -10.26
CA GLU A 76 25.83 -29.99 -10.03
C GLU A 76 25.97 -30.79 -11.33
N GLY A 77 25.29 -30.35 -12.39
CA GLY A 77 25.45 -30.93 -13.73
C GLY A 77 26.88 -30.81 -14.27
N MET A 78 27.57 -29.68 -13.99
CA MET A 78 28.95 -29.44 -14.42
C MET A 78 30.01 -30.24 -13.65
N LYS A 79 29.68 -30.75 -12.45
CA LYS A 79 30.61 -31.55 -11.62
C LYS A 79 30.66 -33.03 -12.00
N LYS A 80 29.76 -33.47 -12.90
CA LYS A 80 29.74 -34.84 -13.44
C LYS A 80 30.59 -34.95 -14.69
#